data_AF-A0A2S5E051-F1
#
_entry.id   AF-A0A2S5E051-F1
#
_cell.length_a   1.000
_cell.length_b   1.000
_cell.length_c   1.000
_cell.angle_alpha   90.00
_cell.angle_beta   90.00
_cell.angle_gamma   90.00
#
_symmetry.space_group_name_H-M   'P 1'
#
loop_
_entity.id
_entity.type
_entity.pdbx_description
1 polymer ?
#
loop_
_entity_poly.entity_id
_entity_poly.type
_entity_poly.pdbx_seq_one_letter_code
_entity_poly.pdbx_strand_id
1 'polypeptide(L)'
;MSDITDLRGTIVPKSDQLNAEQLLAGDMTITVTDVRMGSEDQPVILHYENDEGRPYKPCKTMRKLLIFAWGEDGRNWTGKSMTLYNDQAVRFGGMVVGGIRISHLSHIEREISLSLTATKGKKALHTVLPLEVVRLDDVLKAIATATDRNAMNAARALAMKLPPGDQAQAAQDAYNARMRELRGAAARKPADPQPGPGDDETTALAQLEACADVDALAVCLDSFRYYPGDVRERLIEAYNRRREALLDA
;
A
#
# COMPACT_ATOMS: atom_id res chain seq x y z
N MET A 1 3.40 -16.75 17.44
CA MET A 1 4.73 -17.42 17.46
C MET A 1 5.73 -16.42 18.00
N SER A 2 6.44 -16.75 19.08
CA SER A 2 7.49 -15.90 19.64
C SER A 2 8.79 -16.18 18.91
N ASP A 3 9.33 -15.17 18.22
CA ASP A 3 10.67 -15.19 17.60
C ASP A 3 11.52 -14.10 18.26
N ILE A 4 12.84 -14.31 18.36
CA ILE A 4 13.77 -13.36 19.00
C ILE A 4 13.83 -12.00 18.27
N THR A 5 13.31 -11.94 17.05
CA THR A 5 13.18 -10.70 16.27
C THR A 5 12.11 -9.76 16.83
N ASP A 6 11.18 -10.25 17.66
CA ASP A 6 10.17 -9.43 18.33
C ASP A 6 9.88 -9.91 19.76
N LEU A 7 10.45 -9.20 20.73
CA LEU A 7 10.32 -9.52 22.16
C LEU A 7 9.14 -8.81 22.84
N ARG A 8 8.32 -8.01 22.12
CA ARG A 8 7.23 -7.22 22.73
C ARG A 8 6.20 -8.09 23.45
N GLY A 9 5.95 -9.31 22.97
CA GLY A 9 5.06 -10.27 23.63
C GLY A 9 5.53 -10.70 25.03
N THR A 10 6.82 -10.55 25.35
CA THR A 10 7.40 -10.99 26.64
C THR A 10 7.18 -10.00 27.78
N ILE A 11 6.84 -8.75 27.47
CA ILE A 11 6.60 -7.69 28.47
C ILE A 11 5.12 -7.48 28.77
N VAL A 12 4.23 -8.29 28.18
CA VAL A 12 2.79 -8.17 28.39
C VAL A 12 2.45 -8.63 29.82
N PRO A 13 1.94 -7.75 30.69
CA PRO A 13 1.58 -8.11 32.05
C PRO A 13 0.31 -8.98 32.06
N LYS A 14 0.13 -9.75 33.14
CA LYS A 14 -1.14 -10.45 33.41
C LYS A 14 -2.21 -9.43 33.80
N SER A 15 -2.95 -8.92 32.81
CA SER A 15 -3.94 -7.86 32.96
C SER A 15 -5.11 -8.09 32.00
N ASP A 16 -6.29 -7.58 32.36
CA ASP A 16 -7.54 -7.60 31.60
C ASP A 16 -7.71 -6.38 30.68
N GLN A 17 -6.65 -5.60 30.47
CA GLN A 17 -6.66 -4.38 29.66
C GLN A 17 -5.29 -4.11 29.04
N LEU A 18 -5.28 -3.25 28.01
CA LEU A 18 -4.04 -2.72 27.46
C LEU A 18 -3.30 -1.87 28.51
N ASN A 19 -2.00 -2.11 28.69
CA ASN A 19 -1.18 -1.39 29.66
C ASN A 19 -0.22 -0.43 28.96
N ALA A 20 0.01 0.74 29.58
CA ALA A 20 0.86 1.79 29.02
C ALA A 20 2.32 1.34 28.80
N GLU A 21 2.84 0.46 29.66
CA GLU A 21 4.20 -0.08 29.55
C GLU A 21 4.43 -0.90 28.28
N GLN A 22 3.37 -1.51 27.71
CA GLN A 22 3.46 -2.24 26.44
C GLN A 22 3.77 -1.31 25.27
N LEU A 23 3.51 0.00 25.41
CA LEU A 23 3.77 1.04 24.41
C LEU A 23 5.13 1.73 24.61
N LEU A 24 5.99 1.24 25.51
CA LEU A 24 7.35 1.77 25.68
C LEU A 24 8.25 1.49 24.49
N ALA A 25 8.03 0.36 23.81
CA ALA A 25 8.77 -0.01 22.60
C ALA A 25 8.33 0.81 21.37
N GLY A 26 7.17 1.46 21.44
CA GLY A 26 6.63 2.29 20.37
C GLY A 26 5.11 2.39 20.41
N ASP A 27 4.61 3.31 19.60
CA ASP A 27 3.18 3.55 19.42
C ASP A 27 2.48 2.35 18.77
N MET A 28 1.20 2.18 19.07
CA MET A 28 0.37 1.11 18.52
C MET A 28 -0.88 1.70 17.86
N THR A 29 -1.07 1.41 16.57
CA THR A 29 -2.31 1.73 15.88
C THR A 29 -3.29 0.59 16.05
N ILE A 30 -4.50 0.91 16.54
CA ILE A 30 -5.58 -0.04 16.75
C ILE A 30 -6.80 0.35 15.91
N THR A 31 -7.59 -0.65 15.52
CA THR A 31 -8.89 -0.47 14.87
C THR A 31 -9.98 -0.99 15.79
N VAL A 32 -10.95 -0.14 16.15
CA VAL A 32 -12.01 -0.46 17.10
C VAL A 32 -12.96 -1.49 16.49
N THR A 33 -13.20 -2.60 17.20
CA THR A 33 -14.10 -3.68 16.78
C THR A 33 -15.41 -3.69 17.57
N ASP A 34 -15.39 -3.23 18.82
CA ASP A 34 -16.58 -3.15 19.67
C ASP A 34 -16.40 -2.08 20.77
N VAL A 35 -17.51 -1.48 21.20
CA VAL A 35 -17.55 -0.47 22.26
C VAL A 35 -18.57 -0.87 23.31
N ARG A 36 -18.12 -0.99 24.56
CA ARG A 36 -18.97 -1.39 25.68
C ARG A 36 -18.92 -0.41 26.84
N MET A 37 -20.00 -0.40 27.60
CA MET A 37 -20.02 0.22 28.91
C MET A 37 -19.24 -0.65 29.90
N GLY A 38 -18.41 -0.01 30.72
CA GLY A 38 -17.67 -0.67 31.81
C GLY A 38 -18.17 -0.25 33.19
N SER A 39 -17.29 -0.29 34.18
CA SER A 39 -17.56 0.13 35.56
C SER A 39 -17.58 1.66 35.71
N GLU A 40 -17.97 2.17 36.88
CA GLU A 40 -17.96 3.60 37.18
C GLU A 40 -16.57 4.25 36.98
N ASP A 41 -15.52 3.56 37.42
CA ASP A 41 -14.12 4.01 37.28
C ASP A 41 -13.60 3.90 35.84
N GLN A 42 -14.07 2.92 35.09
CA GLN A 42 -13.65 2.63 33.71
C GLN A 42 -14.86 2.46 32.79
N PRO A 43 -15.60 3.54 32.49
CA PRO A 43 -16.94 3.44 31.94
C PRO A 43 -17.00 3.14 30.45
N VAL A 44 -15.88 3.22 29.73
CA VAL A 44 -15.81 2.90 28.30
C VAL A 44 -14.74 1.85 28.09
N ILE A 45 -15.09 0.77 27.41
CA ILE A 45 -14.21 -0.33 27.03
C ILE A 45 -14.22 -0.41 25.50
N LEU A 46 -13.05 -0.25 24.88
CA LEU A 46 -12.86 -0.33 23.43
C LEU A 46 -12.10 -1.62 23.10
N HIS A 47 -12.81 -2.60 22.53
CA HIS A 47 -12.17 -3.75 21.91
C HIS A 47 -11.61 -3.36 20.56
N TYR A 48 -10.51 -3.99 20.17
CA TYR A 48 -9.84 -3.74 18.91
C TYR A 48 -9.29 -5.01 18.29
N GLU A 49 -8.90 -4.94 17.02
CA GLU A 49 -8.32 -6.07 16.29
C GLU A 49 -7.10 -6.63 17.05
N ASN A 50 -7.13 -7.94 17.33
CA ASN A 50 -6.07 -8.64 18.05
C ASN A 50 -5.82 -8.11 19.48
N ASP A 51 -6.84 -7.60 20.18
CA ASP A 51 -6.70 -7.18 21.58
C ASP A 51 -6.43 -8.32 22.56
N GLU A 52 -6.65 -9.57 22.15
CA GLU A 52 -6.47 -10.78 22.97
C GLU A 52 -7.15 -10.69 24.35
N GLY A 53 -8.33 -10.07 24.41
CA GLY A 53 -9.07 -9.86 25.65
C GLY A 53 -8.50 -8.75 26.55
N ARG A 54 -7.60 -7.91 26.03
CA ARG A 54 -7.01 -6.75 26.70
C ARG A 54 -7.45 -5.46 26.02
N PRO A 55 -8.74 -5.07 26.14
CA PRO A 55 -9.26 -3.88 25.49
C PRO A 55 -8.58 -2.59 25.99
N TYR A 56 -8.70 -1.54 25.20
CA TYR A 56 -8.30 -0.19 25.60
C TYR A 56 -9.42 0.46 26.43
N LYS A 57 -9.10 0.87 27.66
CA LYS A 57 -10.02 1.58 28.56
C LYS A 57 -9.59 3.05 28.68
N PRO A 58 -10.12 3.97 27.84
CA PRO A 58 -9.64 5.36 27.78
C PRO A 58 -9.89 6.14 29.07
N CYS A 59 -8.88 6.90 29.49
CA CYS A 59 -9.02 7.84 30.60
C CYS A 59 -10.00 8.97 30.26
N LYS A 60 -10.48 9.71 31.28
CA LYS A 60 -11.50 10.78 31.10
C LYS A 60 -11.11 11.83 30.06
N THR A 61 -9.83 12.20 29.98
CA THR A 61 -9.32 13.14 28.99
C THR A 61 -9.42 12.58 27.57
N MET A 62 -9.04 11.31 27.35
CA MET A 62 -9.14 10.67 26.04
C MET A 62 -10.59 10.41 25.64
N ARG A 63 -11.49 10.13 26.60
CA ARG A 63 -12.93 10.04 26.32
C ARG A 63 -13.50 11.36 25.78
N LYS A 64 -13.12 12.52 26.36
CA LYS A 64 -13.53 13.84 25.85
C LYS A 64 -13.03 14.08 24.42
N LEU A 65 -11.79 13.71 24.14
CA LEU A 65 -11.20 13.79 22.81
C LEU A 65 -11.98 12.93 21.80
N LEU A 66 -12.25 11.66 22.13
CA LEU A 66 -12.99 10.74 21.25
C LEU A 66 -14.42 11.22 21.00
N ILE A 67 -15.12 11.70 22.02
CA ILE A 67 -16.47 12.28 21.86
C ILE A 67 -16.43 13.51 20.94
N PHE A 68 -15.43 14.37 21.10
CA PHE A 68 -15.27 15.54 20.22
C PHE A 68 -14.99 15.13 18.77
N ALA A 69 -14.12 14.13 18.57
CA ALA A 69 -13.66 13.72 17.24
C ALA A 69 -14.67 12.83 16.49
N TRP A 70 -15.31 11.88 17.18
CA TRP A 70 -16.14 10.83 16.58
C TRP A 70 -17.61 10.87 17.00
N GLY A 71 -17.99 11.84 17.83
CA GLY A 71 -19.34 11.97 18.37
C GLY A 71 -19.58 11.14 19.64
N GLU A 72 -20.69 11.42 20.31
CA GLU A 72 -21.05 10.79 21.59
C GLU A 72 -21.60 9.37 21.48
N ASP A 73 -22.12 8.99 20.30
CA ASP A 73 -22.64 7.65 20.06
C ASP A 73 -21.50 6.66 19.76
N GLY A 74 -21.10 5.92 20.79
CA GLY A 74 -20.01 4.94 20.72
C GLY A 74 -20.22 3.81 19.70
N ARG A 75 -21.47 3.53 19.28
CA ARG A 75 -21.75 2.54 18.22
C ARG A 75 -21.15 2.93 16.88
N ASN A 76 -20.96 4.24 16.66
CA ASN A 76 -20.36 4.78 15.45
C ASN A 76 -18.82 4.72 15.46
N TRP A 77 -18.19 4.26 16.55
CA TRP A 77 -16.72 4.23 16.64
C TRP A 77 -16.12 2.96 16.04
N THR A 78 -16.91 1.89 15.88
CA THR A 78 -16.48 0.64 15.25
C THR A 78 -15.96 0.88 13.83
N GLY A 79 -14.83 0.26 13.48
CA GLY A 79 -14.15 0.44 12.20
C GLY A 79 -13.30 1.71 12.09
N LYS A 80 -13.30 2.58 13.11
CA LYS A 80 -12.37 3.71 13.21
C LYS A 80 -11.08 3.27 13.90
N SER A 81 -9.97 3.83 13.43
CA SER A 81 -8.62 3.55 13.95
C SER A 81 -8.04 4.73 14.72
N MET A 82 -7.16 4.44 15.68
CA MET A 82 -6.40 5.43 16.45
C MET A 82 -4.99 4.94 16.74
N THR A 83 -4.03 5.86 16.84
CA THR A 83 -2.67 5.55 17.28
C THR A 83 -2.51 5.89 18.76
N LEU A 84 -2.18 4.87 19.55
CA LEU A 84 -1.96 4.93 20.99
C LEU A 84 -0.48 5.04 21.31
N TYR A 85 -0.13 5.87 22.29
CA TYR A 85 1.23 6.02 22.78
C TYR A 85 1.27 6.10 24.31
N ASN A 86 2.44 5.82 24.90
CA ASN A 86 2.68 6.03 26.33
C ASN A 86 3.15 7.46 26.62
N ASP A 87 2.30 8.25 27.26
CA ASP A 87 2.68 9.52 27.87
C ASP A 87 3.32 9.27 29.24
N GLN A 88 4.65 9.22 29.24
CA GLN A 88 5.47 8.98 30.43
C GLN A 88 5.37 10.09 31.47
N ALA A 89 4.75 11.25 31.17
CA ALA A 89 4.58 12.33 32.15
C ALA A 89 3.32 12.16 33.03
N VAL A 90 2.45 11.18 32.72
CA VAL A 90 1.21 10.95 33.46
C VAL A 90 1.51 10.48 34.89
N ARG A 91 0.81 11.11 35.84
CA ARG A 91 0.92 10.84 37.28
C ARG A 91 -0.38 10.29 37.84
N PHE A 92 -0.26 9.33 38.74
CA PHE A 92 -1.35 8.78 39.54
C PHE A 92 -0.87 8.59 40.99
N GLY A 93 -1.68 9.01 41.96
CA GLY A 93 -1.28 8.94 43.38
C GLY A 93 0.02 9.69 43.72
N GLY A 94 0.38 10.72 42.95
CA GLY A 94 1.63 11.48 43.12
C GLY A 94 2.85 10.87 42.40
N MET A 95 2.80 9.59 42.00
CA MET A 95 3.87 8.91 41.28
C MET A 95 3.69 9.02 39.77
N VAL A 96 4.80 9.03 39.03
CA VAL A 96 4.80 8.93 37.56
C VAL A 96 4.60 7.47 37.21
N VAL A 97 3.48 7.15 36.56
CA VAL A 97 3.11 5.77 36.18
C VAL A 97 2.98 5.60 34.67
N GLY A 98 3.06 6.69 33.91
CA GLY A 98 2.74 6.67 32.49
C GLY A 98 1.24 6.55 32.23
N GLY A 99 0.83 6.68 30.97
CA GLY A 99 -0.57 6.65 30.62
C GLY A 99 -0.79 6.62 29.13
N ILE A 100 -1.79 5.85 28.71
CA ILE A 100 -2.13 5.72 27.30
C ILE A 100 -2.81 7.00 26.81
N ARG A 101 -2.27 7.57 25.74
CA ARG A 101 -2.79 8.75 25.02
C ARG A 101 -2.97 8.44 23.54
N ILE A 102 -3.63 9.34 22.83
CA ILE A 102 -3.95 9.21 21.41
C ILE A 102 -3.18 10.29 20.64
N SER A 103 -2.39 9.91 19.65
CA SER A 103 -1.64 10.83 18.78
C SER A 103 -2.32 11.03 17.43
N HIS A 104 -3.00 10.01 16.92
CA HIS A 104 -3.68 10.06 15.62
C HIS A 104 -5.07 9.44 15.68
N LEU A 105 -6.00 9.96 14.89
CA LEU A 105 -7.35 9.43 14.71
C LEU A 105 -7.70 9.34 13.23
N SER A 106 -8.33 8.25 12.83
CA SER A 106 -8.99 8.16 11.52
C SER A 106 -10.31 8.95 11.53
N HIS A 107 -10.88 9.19 10.34
CA HIS A 107 -12.17 9.86 10.20
C HIS A 107 -12.23 11.25 10.86
N ILE A 108 -11.11 11.97 10.85
CA ILE A 108 -11.04 13.40 11.11
C ILE A 108 -10.42 14.07 9.89
N GLU A 109 -10.96 15.22 9.49
CA GLU A 109 -10.54 15.89 8.25
C GLU A 109 -9.24 16.69 8.41
N ARG A 110 -8.93 17.10 9.64
CA ARG A 110 -7.79 17.94 9.99
C ARG A 110 -7.33 17.68 11.41
N GLU A 111 -6.18 18.24 11.75
CA GLU A 111 -5.68 18.26 13.11
C GLU A 111 -6.73 18.78 14.11
N ILE A 112 -6.85 18.09 15.23
CA ILE A 112 -7.66 18.50 16.38
C ILE A 112 -6.72 18.96 17.49
N SER A 113 -6.90 20.19 17.95
CA SER A 113 -6.14 20.78 19.06
C SER A 113 -7.10 21.19 20.19
N LEU A 114 -7.08 20.47 21.32
CA LEU A 114 -7.99 20.66 22.45
C LEU A 114 -7.26 20.99 23.75
N SER A 115 -7.68 22.06 24.43
CA SER A 115 -7.22 22.37 25.78
C SER A 115 -7.99 21.54 26.82
N LEU A 116 -7.41 20.42 27.24
CA LEU A 116 -8.02 19.49 28.19
C LEU A 116 -7.30 19.51 29.54
N THR A 117 -7.99 19.04 30.58
CA THR A 117 -7.43 18.95 31.93
C THR A 117 -6.28 17.95 31.96
N ALA A 118 -5.09 18.41 32.34
CA ALA A 118 -3.90 17.58 32.57
C ALA A 118 -3.85 17.12 34.04
N THR A 119 -3.97 18.08 34.96
CA THR A 119 -4.08 17.84 36.42
C THR A 119 -5.12 18.79 37.02
N LYS A 120 -5.50 18.58 38.29
CA LYS A 120 -6.49 19.44 38.97
C LYS A 120 -6.07 20.91 38.86
N GLY A 121 -6.89 21.72 38.18
CA GLY A 121 -6.65 23.16 37.97
C GLY A 121 -5.69 23.52 36.82
N LYS A 122 -5.10 22.56 36.10
CA LYS A 122 -4.21 22.82 34.96
C LYS A 122 -4.75 22.19 33.68
N LYS A 123 -4.78 22.97 32.60
CA LYS A 123 -5.07 22.47 31.25
C LYS A 123 -3.77 22.34 30.46
N ALA A 124 -3.74 21.37 29.55
CA ALA A 124 -2.70 21.21 28.53
C ALA A 124 -3.36 21.12 27.16
N LEU A 125 -2.64 21.58 26.13
CA LEU A 125 -3.07 21.39 24.76
C LEU A 125 -2.76 19.95 24.34
N HIS A 126 -3.77 19.25 23.83
CA HIS A 126 -3.63 17.95 23.20
C HIS A 126 -3.88 18.10 21.71
N THR A 127 -2.86 17.79 20.93
CA THR A 127 -2.89 17.82 19.47
C THR A 127 -2.99 16.39 18.94
N VAL A 128 -3.93 16.17 18.04
CA VAL A 128 -4.19 14.87 17.41
C VAL A 128 -4.26 15.05 15.92
N LEU A 129 -3.45 14.27 15.21
CA LEU A 129 -3.31 14.35 13.76
C LEU A 129 -4.24 13.37 13.05
N PRO A 130 -4.65 13.65 11.80
CA PRO A 130 -5.33 12.66 10.97
C PRO A 130 -4.47 11.41 10.79
N LEU A 131 -5.07 10.25 10.99
CA LEU A 131 -4.45 8.95 10.70
C LEU A 131 -4.70 8.58 9.24
N GLU A 132 -3.64 8.40 8.47
CA GLU A 132 -3.72 7.73 7.17
C GLU A 132 -4.01 6.24 7.39
N VAL A 133 -5.29 5.85 7.28
CA VAL A 133 -5.67 4.44 7.29
C VAL A 133 -5.59 3.91 5.87
N VAL A 134 -4.61 3.07 5.60
CA VAL A 134 -4.55 2.29 4.36
C VAL A 134 -5.51 1.11 4.52
N ARG A 135 -6.58 1.06 3.70
CA ARG A 135 -7.52 -0.07 3.71
C ARG A 135 -7.10 -1.10 2.68
N LEU A 136 -7.41 -2.37 2.93
CA LEU A 136 -7.17 -3.46 1.97
C LEU A 136 -7.78 -3.11 0.60
N ASP A 137 -8.98 -2.54 0.57
CA ASP A 137 -9.66 -2.14 -0.67
C ASP A 137 -8.84 -1.12 -1.48
N ASP A 138 -8.19 -0.15 -0.82
CA ASP A 138 -7.34 0.84 -1.48
C ASP A 138 -6.10 0.17 -2.09
N VAL A 139 -5.54 -0.81 -1.38
CA VAL A 139 -4.40 -1.60 -1.85
C VAL A 139 -4.81 -2.45 -3.05
N LEU A 140 -5.92 -3.19 -2.96
CA LEU A 140 -6.43 -4.02 -4.04
C LEU A 140 -6.76 -3.19 -5.28
N LYS A 141 -7.34 -2.00 -5.10
CA LYS A 141 -7.60 -1.06 -6.18
C LYS A 141 -6.30 -0.57 -6.83
N ALA A 142 -5.31 -0.17 -6.04
CA ALA A 142 -4.00 0.26 -6.55
C ALA A 142 -3.28 -0.86 -7.30
N ILE A 143 -3.37 -2.11 -6.82
CA ILE A 143 -2.83 -3.28 -7.51
C ILE A 143 -3.57 -3.50 -8.84
N ALA A 144 -4.90 -3.47 -8.84
CA ALA A 144 -5.71 -3.73 -10.03
C ALA A 144 -5.49 -2.69 -11.14
N THR A 145 -5.30 -1.42 -10.79
CA THR A 145 -5.08 -0.33 -11.76
C THR A 145 -3.64 -0.19 -12.22
N ALA A 146 -2.68 -0.86 -11.57
CA ALA A 146 -1.28 -0.79 -11.97
C ALA A 146 -1.04 -1.41 -13.34
N THR A 147 -0.41 -0.65 -14.24
CA THR A 147 -0.09 -1.06 -15.61
C THR A 147 1.40 -1.24 -15.85
N ASP A 148 2.25 -0.68 -14.99
CA ASP A 148 3.70 -0.70 -15.12
C ASP A 148 4.41 -1.05 -13.79
N ARG A 149 5.74 -1.15 -13.86
CA ARG A 149 6.57 -1.51 -12.70
C ARG A 149 6.56 -0.44 -11.60
N ASN A 150 6.43 0.83 -11.96
CA ASN A 150 6.42 1.92 -10.99
C ASN A 150 5.10 1.92 -10.20
N ALA A 151 3.97 1.77 -10.89
CA ALA A 151 2.66 1.62 -10.27
C ALA A 151 2.60 0.38 -9.36
N MET A 152 3.18 -0.74 -9.79
CA MET A 152 3.30 -1.93 -8.94
C MET A 152 4.18 -1.68 -7.70
N ASN A 153 5.31 -0.97 -7.83
CA ASN A 153 6.13 -0.63 -6.67
C ASN A 153 5.38 0.26 -5.67
N ALA A 154 4.60 1.24 -6.17
CA ALA A 154 3.76 2.09 -5.33
C ALA A 154 2.66 1.29 -4.61
N ALA A 155 1.98 0.40 -5.32
CA ALA A 155 0.97 -0.49 -4.74
C ALA A 155 1.58 -1.43 -3.67
N ARG A 156 2.81 -1.91 -3.88
CA ARG A 156 3.55 -2.69 -2.89
C ARG A 156 3.89 -1.88 -1.64
N ALA A 157 4.34 -0.64 -1.81
CA ALA A 157 4.63 0.25 -0.68
C ALA A 157 3.36 0.54 0.14
N LEU A 158 2.21 0.67 -0.54
CA LEU A 158 0.91 0.81 0.11
C LEU A 158 0.52 -0.48 0.86
N ALA A 159 0.70 -1.65 0.24
CA ALA A 159 0.45 -2.95 0.87
C ALA A 159 1.28 -3.19 2.14
N MET A 160 2.53 -2.69 2.18
CA MET A 160 3.39 -2.79 3.35
C MET A 160 2.89 -2.00 4.57
N LYS A 161 1.96 -1.06 4.37
CA LYS A 161 1.33 -0.29 5.45
C LYS A 161 0.12 -1.01 6.06
N LEU A 162 -0.33 -2.13 5.48
CA LEU A 162 -1.42 -2.93 6.05
C LEU A 162 -0.95 -3.67 7.31
N PRO A 163 -1.84 -3.88 8.29
CA PRO A 163 -1.53 -4.70 9.45
C PRO A 163 -1.17 -6.13 9.02
N PRO A 164 -0.19 -6.78 9.69
CA PRO A 164 0.15 -8.17 9.43
C PRO A 164 -1.04 -9.09 9.73
N GLY A 165 -1.19 -10.15 8.93
CA GLY A 165 -2.31 -11.10 9.02
C GLY A 165 -2.99 -11.31 7.68
N ASP A 166 -4.27 -11.71 7.71
CA ASP A 166 -5.02 -12.11 6.52
C ASP A 166 -5.10 -11.00 5.46
N GLN A 167 -5.19 -9.74 5.88
CA GLN A 167 -5.21 -8.60 4.95
C GLN A 167 -3.89 -8.45 4.19
N ALA A 168 -2.75 -8.56 4.88
CA ALA A 168 -1.44 -8.52 4.25
C ALA A 168 -1.24 -9.71 3.29
N GLN A 169 -1.71 -10.90 3.66
CA GLN A 169 -1.66 -12.08 2.80
C GLN A 169 -2.53 -11.90 1.54
N ALA A 170 -3.76 -11.43 1.70
CA ALA A 170 -4.65 -11.14 0.58
C ALA A 170 -4.05 -10.10 -0.38
N ALA A 171 -3.43 -9.04 0.14
CA ALA A 171 -2.73 -8.05 -0.67
C ALA A 171 -1.52 -8.65 -1.42
N GLN A 172 -0.76 -9.52 -0.76
CA GLN A 172 0.38 -10.23 -1.37
C GLN A 172 -0.08 -11.15 -2.53
N ASP A 173 -1.17 -11.88 -2.34
CA ASP A 173 -1.72 -12.79 -3.34
C ASP A 173 -2.25 -12.03 -4.57
N ALA A 174 -2.96 -10.92 -4.34
CA ALA A 174 -3.42 -10.02 -5.40
C ALA A 174 -2.24 -9.42 -6.17
N TYR A 175 -1.18 -8.99 -5.47
CA TYR A 175 0.04 -8.47 -6.11
C TYR A 175 0.70 -9.50 -7.02
N ASN A 176 0.85 -10.73 -6.55
CA ASN A 176 1.43 -11.84 -7.32
C ASN A 176 0.57 -12.23 -8.53
N ALA A 177 -0.76 -12.21 -8.40
CA ALA A 177 -1.68 -12.40 -9.51
C ALA A 177 -1.47 -11.32 -10.58
N ARG A 178 -1.46 -10.04 -10.20
CA ARG A 178 -1.27 -8.92 -11.13
C ARG A 178 0.09 -8.96 -11.84
N MET A 179 1.17 -9.28 -11.13
CA MET A 179 2.49 -9.45 -11.73
C MET A 179 2.50 -10.56 -12.80
N ARG A 180 1.77 -11.65 -12.61
CA ARG A 180 1.62 -12.73 -13.60
C ARG A 180 0.84 -12.26 -14.82
N GLU A 181 -0.25 -11.51 -14.62
CA GLU A 181 -1.02 -10.92 -15.72
C GLU A 181 -0.18 -9.97 -16.57
N LEU A 182 0.55 -9.04 -15.95
CA LEU A 182 1.40 -8.07 -16.67
C LEU A 182 2.53 -8.77 -17.44
N ARG A 183 3.12 -9.82 -16.87
CA ARG A 183 4.12 -10.65 -17.57
C ARG A 183 3.51 -11.44 -18.73
N GLY A 184 2.34 -12.04 -18.52
CA GLY A 184 1.61 -12.77 -19.56
C GLY A 184 1.15 -11.87 -20.71
N ALA A 185 0.73 -10.64 -20.41
CA ALA A 185 0.39 -9.62 -21.40
C ALA A 185 1.62 -9.15 -22.18
N ALA A 186 2.76 -8.95 -21.52
CA ALA A 186 4.03 -8.65 -22.18
C ALA A 186 4.50 -9.78 -23.10
N ALA A 187 4.29 -11.05 -22.71
CA ALA A 187 4.60 -12.22 -23.54
C ALA A 187 3.60 -12.47 -24.68
N ARG A 188 2.36 -11.96 -24.55
CA ARG A 188 1.32 -12.01 -25.59
C ARG A 188 1.40 -10.86 -26.59
N LYS A 189 2.24 -9.85 -26.35
CA LYS A 189 2.59 -8.88 -27.40
C LYS A 189 3.14 -9.72 -28.56
N PRO A 190 2.59 -9.62 -29.79
CA PRO A 190 2.97 -10.50 -30.87
C PRO A 190 4.49 -10.45 -30.99
N ALA A 191 5.13 -11.62 -30.91
CA ALA A 191 6.50 -11.75 -31.34
C ALA A 191 6.56 -11.15 -32.75
N ASP A 192 7.57 -10.31 -33.01
CA ASP A 192 7.85 -9.86 -34.38
C ASP A 192 7.74 -11.08 -35.29
N PRO A 193 7.06 -10.97 -36.46
CA PRO A 193 6.90 -12.11 -37.34
C PRO A 193 8.29 -12.65 -37.65
N GLN A 194 8.65 -13.81 -37.09
CA GLN A 194 9.82 -14.55 -37.53
C GLN A 194 9.41 -15.24 -38.83
N PRO A 195 10.03 -14.87 -39.95
CA PRO A 195 9.69 -15.47 -41.23
C PRO A 195 10.22 -16.93 -41.23
N GLY A 196 9.43 -17.85 -41.80
CA GLY A 196 9.60 -19.30 -41.70
C GLY A 196 10.28 -19.90 -42.95
N PRO A 197 11.13 -20.93 -42.80
CA PRO A 197 12.09 -21.30 -43.84
C PRO A 197 11.40 -21.94 -45.05
N GLY A 198 11.26 -21.20 -46.14
CA GLY A 198 10.88 -21.77 -47.44
C GLY A 198 10.50 -20.79 -48.54
N ASP A 199 9.74 -19.72 -48.22
CA ASP A 199 9.14 -18.82 -49.22
C ASP A 199 9.38 -17.31 -48.92
N ASP A 200 10.29 -17.02 -47.99
CA ASP A 200 10.43 -15.69 -47.39
C ASP A 200 11.19 -14.65 -48.25
N GLU A 201 12.21 -15.07 -49.02
CA GLU A 201 13.03 -14.11 -49.80
C GLU A 201 12.22 -13.43 -50.90
N THR A 202 11.45 -14.18 -51.67
CA THR A 202 10.60 -13.64 -52.74
C THR A 202 9.52 -12.71 -52.19
N THR A 203 8.96 -13.05 -51.02
CA THR A 203 7.96 -12.23 -50.34
C THR A 203 8.57 -10.92 -49.82
N ALA A 204 9.77 -10.97 -49.23
CA ALA A 204 10.48 -9.79 -48.78
C ALA A 204 10.89 -8.87 -49.94
N LEU A 205 11.34 -9.44 -51.07
CA LEU A 205 11.63 -8.67 -52.28
C LEU A 205 10.38 -7.95 -52.82
N ALA A 206 9.24 -8.65 -52.90
CA ALA A 206 7.98 -8.04 -53.33
C ALA A 206 7.50 -6.92 -52.38
N GLN A 207 7.71 -7.08 -51.07
CA GLN A 207 7.40 -6.04 -50.08
C GLN A 207 8.26 -4.78 -50.27
N LEU A 208 9.55 -4.94 -50.56
CA LEU A 208 10.44 -3.81 -50.85
C LEU A 208 9.99 -3.06 -52.10
N GLU A 209 9.65 -3.77 -53.18
CA GLU A 209 9.14 -3.15 -54.41
C GLU A 209 7.82 -2.41 -54.19
N ALA A 210 6.96 -2.91 -53.30
CA ALA A 210 5.68 -2.30 -52.97
C ALA A 210 5.77 -1.04 -52.08
N CYS A 211 6.92 -0.77 -51.44
CA CYS A 211 7.11 0.44 -50.62
C CYS A 211 6.98 1.70 -51.49
N ALA A 212 6.09 2.62 -51.09
CA ALA A 212 5.79 3.84 -51.84
C ALA A 212 6.64 5.06 -51.41
N ASP A 213 7.30 4.98 -50.25
CA ASP A 213 8.13 6.04 -49.70
C ASP A 213 9.28 5.46 -48.85
N VAL A 214 10.25 6.33 -48.51
CA VAL A 214 11.47 5.95 -47.80
C VAL A 214 11.19 5.53 -46.35
N ASP A 215 10.14 6.06 -45.73
CA ASP A 215 9.78 5.73 -44.35
C ASP A 215 9.20 4.31 -44.26
N ALA A 216 8.32 3.94 -45.19
CA ALA A 216 7.80 2.58 -45.34
C ALA A 216 8.93 1.58 -45.66
N LEU A 217 9.89 1.99 -46.48
CA LEU A 217 11.05 1.17 -46.83
C LEU A 217 11.95 0.92 -45.60
N ALA A 218 12.20 1.95 -44.77
CA ALA A 218 13.04 1.85 -43.58
C ALA A 218 12.50 0.84 -42.54
N VAL A 219 11.18 0.66 -42.46
CA VAL A 219 10.54 -0.34 -41.59
C VAL A 219 10.88 -1.76 -42.01
N CYS A 220 11.05 -2.03 -43.31
CA CYS A 220 11.39 -3.36 -43.81
C CYS A 220 12.80 -3.81 -43.41
N LEU A 221 13.73 -2.87 -43.20
CA LEU A 221 15.13 -3.16 -42.89
C LEU A 221 15.32 -3.94 -41.59
N ASP A 222 14.48 -3.71 -40.57
CA ASP A 222 14.62 -4.40 -39.26
C ASP A 222 14.31 -5.90 -39.37
N SER A 223 13.48 -6.29 -40.34
CA SER A 223 13.14 -7.70 -40.60
C SER A 223 14.32 -8.50 -41.16
N PHE A 224 15.31 -7.84 -41.79
CA PHE A 224 16.41 -8.51 -42.47
C PHE A 224 17.38 -9.21 -41.51
N ARG A 225 17.38 -8.81 -40.23
CA ARG A 225 18.24 -9.42 -39.19
C ARG A 225 17.94 -10.91 -38.97
N TYR A 226 16.76 -11.35 -39.37
CA TYR A 226 16.29 -12.73 -39.22
C TYR A 226 16.61 -13.63 -40.42
N TYR A 227 17.17 -13.08 -41.51
CA TYR A 227 17.52 -13.84 -42.71
C TYR A 227 18.96 -14.38 -42.66
N PRO A 228 19.22 -15.53 -43.32
CA PRO A 228 20.58 -16.02 -43.57
C PRO A 228 21.46 -14.97 -44.23
N GLY A 229 22.77 -15.02 -43.99
CA GLY A 229 23.71 -13.97 -44.41
C GLY A 229 23.70 -13.69 -45.92
N ASP A 230 23.60 -14.73 -46.74
CA ASP A 230 23.55 -14.62 -48.20
C ASP A 230 22.23 -14.00 -48.70
N VAL A 231 21.10 -14.35 -48.08
CA VAL A 231 19.78 -13.78 -48.38
C VAL A 231 19.72 -12.32 -47.95
N ARG A 232 20.27 -12.02 -46.76
CA ARG A 232 20.33 -10.67 -46.21
C ARG A 232 21.12 -9.72 -47.10
N GLU A 233 22.24 -10.15 -47.69
CA GLU A 233 22.99 -9.34 -48.64
C GLU A 233 22.16 -8.97 -49.87
N ARG A 234 21.42 -9.94 -50.45
CA ARG A 234 20.52 -9.70 -51.59
C ARG A 234 19.37 -8.76 -51.24
N LEU A 235 18.78 -8.88 -50.05
CA LEU A 235 17.73 -7.97 -49.57
C LEU A 235 18.24 -6.54 -49.33
N ILE A 236 19.46 -6.39 -48.81
CA ILE A 236 20.10 -5.07 -48.64
C ILE A 236 20.36 -4.40 -50.00
N GLU A 237 20.81 -5.16 -50.99
CA GLU A 237 21.00 -4.64 -52.35
C GLU A 237 19.67 -4.19 -52.97
N ALA A 238 18.61 -5.00 -52.85
CA ALA A 238 17.27 -4.64 -53.31
C ALA A 238 16.71 -3.40 -52.60
N TYR A 239 16.90 -3.30 -51.28
CA TYR A 239 16.54 -2.13 -50.48
C TYR A 239 17.24 -0.86 -50.98
N ASN A 240 18.55 -0.91 -51.22
CA ASN A 240 19.30 0.26 -51.68
C ASN A 240 18.84 0.72 -53.07
N ARG A 241 18.61 -0.21 -53.99
CA ARG A 241 18.07 0.10 -55.33
C ARG A 241 16.70 0.77 -55.26
N ARG A 242 15.79 0.26 -54.40
CA ARG A 242 14.46 0.86 -54.24
C ARG A 242 14.54 2.23 -53.60
N ARG A 243 15.42 2.41 -52.61
CA ARG A 243 15.64 3.68 -51.93
C ARG A 243 16.15 4.75 -52.90
N GLU A 244 17.11 4.42 -53.75
CA GLU A 244 17.60 5.33 -54.81
C GLU A 244 16.45 5.73 -55.74
N ALA A 245 15.67 4.76 -56.23
CA ALA A 245 14.51 5.03 -57.08
C ALA A 245 13.43 5.92 -56.44
N LEU A 246 13.25 5.85 -55.11
CA LEU A 246 12.30 6.67 -54.36
C LEU A 246 12.84 8.07 -54.01
N LEU A 247 14.16 8.25 -54.00
CA LEU A 247 14.81 9.54 -53.76
C LEU A 247 14.98 10.35 -55.05
N ASP A 248 15.04 9.67 -56.20
CA ASP A 248 15.16 10.27 -57.53
C ASP A 248 13.79 10.54 -58.21
N ALA A 249 12.68 10.14 -57.58
CA ALA A 249 11.30 10.32 -58.06
C ALA A 249 10.57 11.48 -57.37
#